data_AF-A0A960SFP0-F1
#
_entry.id   AF-A0A960SFP0-F1
#
_cell.length_a   1.000
_cell.length_b   1.000
_cell.length_c   1.000
_cell.angle_alpha   90.00
_cell.angle_beta   90.00
_cell.angle_gamma   90.00
#
_symmetry.space_group_name_H-M   'P 1'
#
loop_
_entity.id
_entity.type
_entity.pdbx_description
1 polymer ?
#
loop_
_entity_poly.entity_id
_entity_poly.type
_entity_poly.pdbx_seq_one_letter_code
_entity_poly.pdbx_strand_id
1 'polypeptide(L)'
;MVLAEDSTDSSEDKAPESLHYGLFDGIDLQVELDGEMHPIVGFTKKKILIARNGSRDPLSTDSKISYSLRSKLSRKWVDLKILKTERFYSQMNADFAAYSSAVNQQERTQGARQDYALGRRPDDFVEHINGPRPVAVPGEVSKASELEAKLVEMDKYADSLKVSLALIAPDEYKGVYLVVVARIDSPGTEPESRPFIQIVGRLKEDQKRKVEVVFENLPMGFTLLGIEVRVYSQGEEIPHAGSPGLKRLTEEEAFQYSLSKYKSGPHHSEPELFRALPSEEISSFLSKKEIQKIKADLVVHPDGSTTVDYLNTEDPIKRRLVGLIEDVRFVPAIENGVPTEARISLQLSNLVD
;
A
#
# COMPACT_ATOMS: atom_id res chain seq x y z
N MET A 1 34.24 -7.80 -55.22
CA MET A 1 34.25 -6.42 -54.69
C MET A 1 32.82 -6.08 -54.26
N VAL A 2 32.52 -6.47 -53.03
CA VAL A 2 31.65 -5.87 -51.99
C VAL A 2 30.68 -4.71 -52.37
N LEU A 3 29.38 -4.97 -52.10
CA LEU A 3 28.25 -4.09 -51.66
C LEU A 3 27.57 -3.18 -52.71
N ALA A 4 26.24 -2.93 -52.68
CA ALA A 4 25.34 -2.83 -51.53
C ALA A 4 23.87 -3.20 -51.89
N GLU A 5 23.20 -3.89 -50.98
CA GLU A 5 21.74 -4.02 -50.94
C GLU A 5 21.19 -2.88 -50.07
N ASP A 6 20.38 -2.01 -50.66
CA ASP A 6 19.61 -0.97 -49.98
C ASP A 6 18.52 -1.64 -49.13
N SER A 7 18.83 -1.88 -47.86
CA SER A 7 17.83 -2.19 -46.83
C SER A 7 17.41 -0.87 -46.17
N THR A 8 16.33 -0.29 -46.70
CA THR A 8 15.63 0.81 -46.04
C THR A 8 14.86 0.23 -44.85
N ASP A 9 15.56 0.10 -43.73
CA ASP A 9 14.97 -0.20 -42.43
C ASP A 9 14.27 1.07 -41.92
N SER A 10 13.06 1.31 -42.41
CA SER A 10 12.15 2.32 -41.88
C SER A 10 11.60 1.83 -40.55
N SER A 11 12.43 1.87 -39.51
CA SER A 11 11.96 1.86 -38.14
C SER A 11 11.20 3.17 -37.91
N GLU A 12 9.89 3.13 -38.17
CA GLU A 12 8.97 4.13 -37.66
C GLU A 12 9.21 4.29 -36.17
N ASP A 13 9.62 5.49 -35.79
CA ASP A 13 9.82 5.97 -34.44
C ASP A 13 8.46 5.97 -33.73
N LYS A 14 7.95 4.77 -33.40
CA LYS A 14 6.73 4.60 -32.60
C LYS A 14 7.02 5.26 -31.27
N ALA A 15 6.32 6.38 -31.01
CA ALA A 15 6.33 7.05 -29.73
C ALA A 15 6.24 6.00 -28.62
N PRO A 16 7.09 6.08 -27.57
CA PRO A 16 7.16 5.03 -26.56
C PRO A 16 5.77 4.81 -25.98
N GLU A 17 5.25 3.58 -26.14
CA GLU A 17 3.97 3.20 -25.58
C GLU A 17 4.00 3.51 -24.08
N SER A 18 3.13 4.43 -23.66
CA SER A 18 3.11 4.88 -22.28
C SER A 18 2.73 3.70 -21.38
N LEU A 19 3.62 3.39 -20.43
CA LEU A 19 3.40 2.34 -19.44
C LEU A 19 2.30 2.79 -18.47
N HIS A 20 1.08 2.31 -18.71
CA HIS A 20 -0.12 2.79 -18.01
C HIS A 20 -0.54 1.91 -16.82
N TYR A 21 -0.09 0.66 -16.76
CA TYR A 21 -0.59 -0.30 -15.78
C TYR A 21 0.53 -0.86 -14.91
N GLY A 22 0.24 -1.09 -13.63
CA GLY A 22 1.06 -1.87 -12.71
C GLY A 22 0.44 -3.24 -12.47
N LEU A 23 1.16 -4.31 -12.84
CA LEU A 23 0.89 -5.68 -12.41
C LEU A 23 1.71 -5.97 -11.15
N PHE A 24 1.09 -6.40 -10.07
CA PHE A 24 1.77 -6.61 -8.78
C PHE A 24 1.10 -7.72 -7.96
N ASP A 25 1.82 -8.22 -6.96
CA ASP A 25 1.33 -9.23 -6.02
C ASP A 25 0.59 -8.56 -4.87
N GLY A 26 -0.70 -8.37 -5.10
CA GLY A 26 -1.66 -7.78 -4.19
C GLY A 26 -2.11 -8.69 -3.06
N ILE A 27 -2.82 -8.10 -2.11
CA ILE A 27 -3.49 -8.76 -1.01
C ILE A 27 -4.98 -8.37 -1.03
N ASP A 28 -5.85 -9.37 -1.06
CA ASP A 28 -7.28 -9.21 -0.82
C ASP A 28 -7.55 -9.40 0.68
N LEU A 29 -8.13 -8.38 1.31
CA LEU A 29 -8.46 -8.39 2.74
C LEU A 29 -9.86 -8.96 2.94
N GLN A 30 -10.02 -9.82 3.93
CA GLN A 30 -11.29 -10.47 4.23
C GLN A 30 -11.52 -10.55 5.73
N VAL A 31 -12.78 -10.71 6.13
CA VAL A 31 -13.17 -10.99 7.51
C VAL A 31 -14.03 -12.24 7.53
N GLU A 32 -13.75 -13.13 8.47
CA GLU A 32 -14.60 -14.30 8.73
C GLU A 32 -15.79 -13.89 9.62
N LEU A 33 -17.00 -14.12 9.15
CA LEU A 33 -18.24 -13.90 9.90
C LEU A 33 -19.18 -15.08 9.64
N ASP A 34 -19.72 -15.66 10.71
CA ASP A 34 -20.63 -16.80 10.62
C ASP A 34 -20.06 -18.01 9.83
N GLY A 35 -18.73 -18.16 9.80
CA GLY A 35 -18.02 -19.21 9.05
C GLY A 35 -17.82 -18.91 7.55
N GLU A 36 -18.20 -17.72 7.09
CA GLU A 36 -18.03 -17.26 5.71
C GLU A 36 -16.99 -16.12 5.62
N MET A 37 -16.24 -16.10 4.52
CA MET A 37 -15.25 -15.06 4.25
C MET A 37 -15.89 -13.90 3.47
N HIS A 38 -15.89 -12.71 4.04
CA HIS A 38 -16.42 -11.51 3.40
C HIS A 38 -15.30 -10.53 3.03
N PRO A 39 -15.22 -10.05 1.77
CA PRO A 39 -14.19 -9.11 1.37
C PRO A 39 -14.40 -7.73 2.01
N ILE A 40 -13.32 -7.10 2.43
CA ILE A 40 -13.33 -5.74 2.93
C ILE A 40 -13.36 -4.77 1.75
N VAL A 41 -14.40 -3.95 1.67
CA VAL A 41 -14.60 -2.94 0.62
C VAL A 41 -14.28 -1.52 1.09
N GLY A 42 -13.81 -1.37 2.32
CA GLY A 42 -13.27 -0.11 2.82
C GLY A 42 -13.38 0.05 4.32
N PHE A 43 -13.06 1.27 4.77
CA PHE A 43 -13.06 1.62 6.19
C PHE A 43 -13.73 2.96 6.41
N THR A 44 -14.43 3.07 7.54
CA THR A 44 -14.83 4.35 8.15
C THR A 44 -14.02 4.55 9.43
N LYS A 45 -14.06 5.75 10.02
CA LYS A 45 -13.31 6.08 11.24
C LYS A 45 -13.47 5.07 12.40
N LYS A 46 -14.55 4.29 12.43
CA LYS A 46 -14.87 3.37 13.53
C LYS A 46 -15.25 1.96 13.09
N LYS A 47 -15.34 1.69 11.78
CA LYS A 47 -15.94 0.45 11.28
C LYS A 47 -15.27 -0.03 10.01
N ILE A 48 -15.13 -1.34 9.90
CA ILE A 48 -14.76 -2.04 8.66
C ILE A 48 -16.03 -2.12 7.80
N LEU A 49 -15.93 -1.92 6.50
CA LEU A 49 -17.03 -2.15 5.57
C LEU A 49 -16.75 -3.44 4.80
N ILE A 50 -17.65 -4.41 4.89
CA ILE A 50 -17.57 -5.67 4.15
C ILE A 50 -18.65 -5.72 3.07
N ALA A 51 -18.39 -6.45 1.98
CA ALA A 51 -19.45 -6.78 1.02
C ALA A 51 -20.20 -8.03 1.50
N ARG A 52 -21.50 -7.89 1.76
CA ARG A 52 -22.39 -8.99 2.13
C ARG A 52 -23.71 -8.83 1.36
N ASN A 53 -24.10 -9.85 0.61
CA ASN A 53 -25.36 -9.86 -0.16
C ASN A 53 -25.56 -8.62 -1.06
N GLY A 54 -24.48 -8.15 -1.70
CA GLY A 54 -24.51 -6.94 -2.54
C GLY A 54 -24.60 -5.61 -1.78
N SER A 55 -24.59 -5.64 -0.44
CA SER A 55 -24.64 -4.47 0.42
C SER A 55 -23.32 -4.24 1.16
N ARG A 56 -23.11 -3.01 1.65
CA ARG A 56 -21.93 -2.62 2.43
C ARG A 56 -22.27 -2.67 3.91
N ASP A 57 -21.93 -3.76 4.56
CA ASP A 57 -22.25 -3.97 5.97
C ASP A 57 -21.12 -3.49 6.87
N PRO A 58 -21.43 -2.68 7.90
CA PRO A 58 -20.42 -2.17 8.80
C PRO A 58 -20.15 -3.13 9.96
N LEU A 59 -18.88 -3.47 10.18
CA LEU A 59 -18.40 -4.37 11.23
C LEU A 59 -17.48 -3.65 12.23
N SER A 60 -17.35 -4.22 13.44
CA SER A 60 -16.38 -3.74 14.43
C SER A 60 -14.95 -3.83 13.88
N THR A 61 -14.08 -2.92 14.32
CA THR A 61 -12.64 -2.94 14.00
C THR A 61 -11.89 -4.09 14.64
N ASP A 62 -12.47 -4.73 15.66
CA ASP A 62 -11.83 -5.81 16.43
C ASP A 62 -11.98 -7.18 15.76
N SER A 63 -12.69 -7.25 14.62
CA SER A 63 -12.85 -8.50 13.89
C SER A 63 -11.52 -8.98 13.32
N LYS A 64 -11.30 -10.30 13.36
CA LYS A 64 -10.08 -10.91 12.85
C LYS A 64 -10.03 -10.74 11.33
N ILE A 65 -9.04 -9.98 10.86
CA ILE A 65 -8.80 -9.77 9.44
C ILE A 65 -7.87 -10.86 8.94
N SER A 66 -8.30 -11.54 7.89
CA SER A 66 -7.47 -12.45 7.12
C SER A 66 -7.14 -11.83 5.77
N TYR A 67 -6.24 -12.47 5.04
CA TYR A 67 -5.87 -12.00 3.73
C TYR A 67 -5.42 -13.13 2.81
N SER A 68 -5.58 -12.92 1.50
CA SER A 68 -5.10 -13.83 0.47
C SER A 68 -4.25 -13.09 -0.55
N LEU A 69 -3.14 -13.71 -0.98
CA LEU A 69 -2.28 -13.18 -2.03
C LEU A 69 -2.94 -13.38 -3.40
N ARG A 70 -2.91 -12.34 -4.23
CA ARG A 70 -3.44 -12.40 -5.60
C ARG A 70 -2.73 -11.39 -6.49
N SER A 71 -2.37 -11.79 -7.70
CA SER A 71 -1.87 -10.83 -8.69
C SER A 71 -2.98 -9.89 -9.15
N LYS A 72 -2.69 -8.59 -9.08
CA LYS A 72 -3.59 -7.47 -9.38
C LYS A 72 -3.01 -6.60 -10.48
N LEU A 73 -3.91 -5.99 -11.24
CA LEU A 73 -3.60 -5.04 -12.28
C LEU A 73 -4.28 -3.72 -11.91
N SER A 74 -3.54 -2.62 -11.93
CA SER A 74 -4.07 -1.29 -11.60
C SER A 74 -3.51 -0.23 -12.54
N ARG A 75 -4.35 0.72 -12.95
CA ARG A 75 -3.95 1.96 -13.62
C ARG A 75 -3.63 3.09 -12.63
N LYS A 76 -4.16 2.98 -11.40
CA LYS A 76 -3.89 3.90 -10.29
C LYS A 76 -2.52 3.62 -9.70
N TRP A 77 -1.87 4.65 -9.17
CA TRP A 77 -0.57 4.55 -8.52
C TRP A 77 -0.42 5.54 -7.37
N VAL A 78 0.42 5.23 -6.40
CA VAL A 78 0.85 6.20 -5.38
C VAL A 78 2.36 6.10 -5.14
N ASP A 79 2.98 7.23 -4.84
CA ASP A 79 4.33 7.26 -4.33
C ASP A 79 4.32 7.12 -2.82
N LEU A 80 4.99 6.08 -2.33
CA LEU A 80 5.10 5.76 -0.93
C LEU A 80 6.56 5.75 -0.51
N LYS A 81 6.89 6.53 0.51
CA LYS A 81 8.22 6.56 1.12
C LYS A 81 8.11 6.30 2.62
N ILE A 82 8.77 5.24 3.08
CA ILE A 82 9.01 5.04 4.51
C ILE A 82 10.07 6.04 4.94
N LEU A 83 9.71 6.94 5.85
CA LEU A 83 10.60 7.99 6.35
C LEU A 83 11.40 7.52 7.55
N LYS A 84 10.74 6.81 8.47
CA LYS A 84 11.34 6.40 9.74
C LYS A 84 10.56 5.25 10.35
N THR A 85 11.27 4.34 11.00
CA THR A 85 10.72 3.28 11.83
C THR A 85 11.38 3.39 13.20
N GLU A 86 10.58 3.52 14.26
CA GLU A 86 11.06 3.72 15.63
C GLU A 86 10.36 2.75 16.57
N ARG A 87 11.11 2.15 17.50
CA ARG A 87 10.51 1.42 18.62
C ARG A 87 10.29 2.40 19.77
N PHE A 88 9.21 2.21 20.52
CA PHE A 88 8.93 3.01 21.72
C PHE A 88 8.11 2.19 22.73
N TYR A 89 7.85 2.78 23.90
CA TYR A 89 7.10 2.14 24.99
C TYR A 89 5.67 2.67 25.00
N SER A 90 4.69 1.76 25.09
CA SER A 90 3.30 2.12 25.30
C SER A 90 3.14 2.86 26.63
N GLN A 91 2.07 3.65 26.78
CA GLN A 91 1.80 4.36 28.04
C GLN A 91 1.67 3.40 29.24
N MET A 92 1.17 2.17 29.04
CA MET A 92 1.11 1.15 30.09
C MET A 92 2.49 0.74 30.60
N ASN A 93 3.51 0.80 29.75
CA ASN A 93 4.89 0.45 30.10
C ASN A 93 5.78 1.69 30.28
N ALA A 94 5.26 2.90 30.06
CA ALA A 94 6.00 4.14 30.26
C ALA A 94 6.34 4.35 31.74
N ASP A 95 5.46 3.95 32.67
CA ASP A 95 5.74 3.96 34.11
C ASP A 95 6.84 2.97 34.47
N PHE A 96 6.91 1.81 33.81
CA PHE A 96 8.00 0.85 33.97
C PHE A 96 9.33 1.38 33.41
N ALA A 97 9.30 2.05 32.26
CA ALA A 97 10.46 2.72 31.68
C ALA A 97 10.94 3.88 32.57
N ALA A 98 10.02 4.68 33.11
CA ALA A 98 10.32 5.75 34.07
C ALA A 98 10.90 5.17 35.37
N TYR A 99 10.29 4.11 35.91
CA TYR A 99 10.77 3.43 37.10
C TYR A 99 12.16 2.82 36.90
N SER A 100 12.39 2.10 35.80
CA SER A 100 13.71 1.52 35.50
C SER A 100 14.79 2.58 35.30
N SER A 101 14.46 3.73 34.67
CA SER A 101 15.38 4.86 34.57
C SER A 101 15.68 5.50 35.94
N ALA A 102 14.67 5.61 36.81
CA ALA A 102 14.82 6.15 38.17
C ALA A 102 15.64 5.22 39.08
N VAL A 103 15.43 3.90 39.00
CA VAL A 103 16.22 2.90 39.74
C VAL A 103 17.68 2.94 39.29
N ASN A 104 17.94 3.00 37.98
CA ASN A 104 19.29 3.17 37.44
C ASN A 104 19.96 4.47 37.93
N GLN A 105 19.20 5.57 38.04
CA GLN A 105 19.72 6.82 38.58
C GLN A 105 20.02 6.72 40.08
N GLN A 106 19.19 6.01 40.84
CA GLN A 106 19.44 5.73 42.25
C GLN A 106 20.69 4.87 42.44
N GLU A 107 20.87 3.79 41.68
CA GLU A 107 22.08 2.96 41.72
C GLU A 107 23.33 3.77 41.40
N ARG A 108 23.28 4.66 40.40
CA ARG A 108 24.37 5.60 40.09
C ARG A 108 24.69 6.51 41.28
N THR A 109 23.67 7.05 41.94
CA THR A 109 23.88 7.89 43.12
C THR A 109 24.40 7.09 44.32
N GLN A 110 24.02 5.82 44.47
CA GLN A 110 24.51 4.95 45.54
C GLN A 110 25.96 4.51 45.31
N GLY A 111 26.33 4.14 44.08
CA GLY A 111 27.71 3.86 43.70
C GLY A 111 28.62 5.08 43.93
N ALA A 112 28.19 6.26 43.46
CA ALA A 112 28.92 7.51 43.72
C ALA A 112 29.07 7.79 45.23
N ARG A 113 28.02 7.57 46.03
CA ARG A 113 28.09 7.71 47.49
C ARG A 113 29.03 6.70 48.14
N GLN A 114 29.09 5.47 47.65
CA GLN A 114 30.03 4.46 48.13
C GLN A 114 31.48 4.84 47.79
N ASP A 115 31.74 5.37 46.59
CA ASP A 115 33.05 5.89 46.21
C ASP A 115 33.50 7.06 47.11
N TYR A 116 32.58 7.98 47.42
CA TYR A 116 32.82 9.05 48.40
C TYR A 116 33.06 8.50 49.82
N ALA A 117 32.30 7.47 50.23
CA ALA A 117 32.43 6.87 51.56
C ALA A 117 33.73 6.06 51.73
N LEU A 118 34.27 5.49 50.64
CA LEU A 118 35.57 4.83 50.59
C LEU A 118 36.75 5.81 50.50
N GLY A 119 36.49 7.12 50.58
CA GLY A 119 37.53 8.14 50.66
C GLY A 119 38.27 8.41 49.34
N ARG A 120 37.75 7.92 48.20
CA ARG A 120 38.26 8.32 46.88
C ARG A 120 37.80 9.73 46.58
N ARG A 121 38.63 10.71 46.89
CA ARG A 121 38.35 12.12 46.60
C ARG A 121 38.52 12.34 45.09
N PRO A 122 37.60 13.04 44.42
CA PRO A 122 37.78 13.46 43.02
C PRO A 122 39.03 14.33 42.81
N ASP A 123 39.54 14.95 43.89
CA ASP A 123 40.66 15.90 43.84
C ASP A 123 42.04 15.24 43.73
N ASP A 124 42.16 13.93 43.94
CA ASP A 124 43.43 13.20 43.76
C ASP A 124 43.78 12.98 42.26
N PHE A 125 42.97 13.49 41.33
CA PHE A 125 43.19 13.38 39.88
C PHE A 125 43.91 14.58 39.23
N VAL A 126 44.25 15.64 39.98
CA VAL A 126 44.71 16.90 39.35
C VAL A 126 46.23 17.18 39.50
N GLU A 127 46.99 16.42 40.27
CA GLU A 127 48.39 16.78 40.57
C GLU A 127 49.51 16.05 39.79
N HIS A 128 49.32 15.64 38.53
CA HIS A 128 50.44 15.10 37.71
C HIS A 128 50.41 15.56 36.22
N ILE A 129 50.36 16.86 35.96
CA ILE A 129 50.34 17.42 34.58
C ILE A 129 51.75 17.67 33.97
N ASN A 130 52.87 17.39 34.65
CA ASN A 130 54.22 17.59 34.07
C ASN A 130 55.17 16.39 34.21
N GLY A 131 54.65 15.16 34.13
CA GLY A 131 55.44 13.93 33.96
C GLY A 131 55.39 13.38 32.53
N PRO A 132 56.33 12.49 32.13
CA PRO A 132 56.40 11.93 30.79
C PRO A 132 55.05 11.34 30.35
N ARG A 133 54.69 11.57 29.08
CA ARG A 133 53.38 11.26 28.48
C ARG A 133 52.79 9.98 29.08
N PRO A 134 51.58 10.04 29.68
CA PRO A 134 50.93 8.84 30.18
C PRO A 134 50.75 7.89 28.99
N VAL A 135 51.27 6.67 29.17
CA VAL A 135 50.84 5.52 28.39
C VAL A 135 49.31 5.52 28.48
N ALA A 136 48.63 5.51 27.34
CA ALA A 136 47.18 5.46 27.27
C ALA A 136 46.67 4.41 28.26
N VAL A 137 46.00 4.86 29.34
CA VAL A 137 45.40 3.96 30.31
C VAL A 137 44.31 3.21 29.55
N PRO A 138 44.43 1.88 29.35
CA PRO A 138 43.37 1.10 28.74
C PRO A 138 42.27 0.98 29.78
N GLY A 139 41.22 1.80 29.65
CA GLY A 139 40.13 1.83 30.64
C GLY A 139 39.04 2.84 30.35
N GLU A 140 39.32 3.93 29.63
CA GLU A 140 38.28 4.81 29.09
C GLU A 140 37.66 4.24 27.81
N VAL A 141 37.26 2.97 27.85
CA VAL A 141 36.20 2.46 26.99
C VAL A 141 34.90 3.06 27.52
N SER A 142 34.75 4.32 27.12
CA SER A 142 33.64 5.25 27.14
C SER A 142 32.39 4.87 27.95
N LYS A 143 32.01 5.76 28.89
CA LYS A 143 30.63 5.86 29.42
C LYS A 143 29.57 5.95 28.31
N ALA A 144 29.96 6.36 27.11
CA ALA A 144 29.13 6.29 25.92
C ALA A 144 28.81 4.84 25.51
N SER A 145 29.78 3.92 25.56
CA SER A 145 29.54 2.50 25.28
C SER A 145 28.64 1.82 26.32
N GLU A 146 28.75 2.19 27.61
CA GLU A 146 27.83 1.70 28.65
C GLU A 146 26.40 2.26 28.47
N LEU A 147 26.28 3.53 28.06
CA LEU A 147 24.98 4.14 27.76
C LEU A 147 24.34 3.51 26.51
N GLU A 148 25.14 3.27 25.47
CA GLU A 148 24.72 2.56 24.26
C GLU A 148 24.31 1.11 24.57
N ALA A 149 25.08 0.38 25.39
CA ALA A 149 24.72 -0.97 25.82
C ALA A 149 23.41 -1.00 26.62
N LYS A 150 23.19 -0.02 27.53
CA LYS A 150 21.93 0.10 28.28
C LYS A 150 20.76 0.53 27.40
N LEU A 151 20.96 1.41 26.41
CA LEU A 151 19.91 1.76 25.44
C LEU A 151 19.51 0.54 24.60
N VAL A 152 20.49 -0.25 24.16
CA VAL A 152 20.26 -1.53 23.47
C VAL A 152 19.54 -2.56 24.35
N GLU A 153 19.80 -2.57 25.66
CA GLU A 153 19.11 -3.43 26.61
C GLU A 153 17.68 -2.95 26.89
N MET A 154 17.47 -1.63 26.99
CA MET A 154 16.14 -1.04 27.15
C MET A 154 15.25 -1.28 25.93
N ASP A 155 15.79 -1.18 24.70
CA ASP A 155 15.07 -1.47 23.45
C ASP A 155 14.47 -2.89 23.39
N LYS A 156 14.95 -3.82 24.23
CA LYS A 156 14.36 -5.16 24.39
C LYS A 156 13.00 -5.13 25.09
N TYR A 157 12.67 -4.08 25.82
CA TYR A 157 11.38 -3.93 26.51
C TYR A 157 10.40 -3.05 25.75
N ALA A 158 10.77 -2.53 24.58
CA ALA A 158 9.85 -1.82 23.72
C ALA A 158 8.73 -2.78 23.28
N ASP A 159 7.48 -2.35 23.48
CA ASP A 159 6.26 -3.08 23.15
C ASP A 159 5.46 -2.35 22.06
N SER A 160 6.03 -1.30 21.48
CA SER A 160 5.39 -0.47 20.48
C SER A 160 6.32 -0.12 19.33
N LEU A 161 5.74 0.05 18.15
CA LEU A 161 6.44 0.42 16.93
C LEU A 161 5.74 1.63 16.30
N LYS A 162 6.50 2.62 15.86
CA LYS A 162 6.00 3.77 15.11
C LYS A 162 6.61 3.76 13.72
N VAL A 163 5.77 3.77 12.70
CA VAL A 163 6.16 3.82 11.29
C VAL A 163 5.69 5.15 10.72
N SER A 164 6.65 5.99 10.35
CA SER A 164 6.40 7.30 9.73
C SER A 164 6.57 7.20 8.22
N LEU A 165 5.55 7.63 7.49
CA LEU A 165 5.42 7.46 6.04
C LEU A 165 5.11 8.80 5.37
N ALA A 166 5.48 8.92 4.10
CA ALA A 166 4.99 9.96 3.20
C ALA A 166 4.29 9.31 2.00
N LEU A 167 3.08 9.78 1.72
CA LEU A 167 2.27 9.43 0.56
C LEU A 167 2.17 10.63 -0.37
N ILE A 168 2.30 10.41 -1.67
CA ILE A 168 1.98 11.38 -2.73
C ILE A 168 1.14 10.61 -3.74
N ALA A 169 0.02 11.19 -4.17
CA ALA A 169 -0.86 10.61 -5.16
C ALA A 169 -0.88 11.50 -6.41
N PRO A 170 -0.68 10.95 -7.62
CA PRO A 170 -0.80 11.71 -8.85
C PRO A 170 -2.26 12.09 -9.14
N ASP A 171 -3.23 11.36 -8.59
CA ASP A 171 -4.66 11.66 -8.72
C ASP A 171 -5.33 11.87 -7.36
N GLU A 172 -6.58 12.33 -7.38
CA GLU A 172 -7.41 12.34 -6.18
C GLU A 172 -7.93 10.94 -5.81
N TYR A 173 -7.62 10.49 -4.59
CA TYR A 173 -8.18 9.25 -4.03
C TYR A 173 -9.04 9.51 -2.79
N LYS A 174 -10.17 8.79 -2.69
CA LYS A 174 -11.15 8.93 -1.60
C LYS A 174 -11.20 7.65 -0.77
N GLY A 175 -11.28 7.80 0.55
CA GLY A 175 -11.38 6.65 1.44
C GLY A 175 -10.10 5.82 1.44
N VAL A 176 -8.95 6.50 1.39
CA VAL A 176 -7.63 5.91 1.44
C VAL A 176 -7.34 5.37 2.83
N TYR A 177 -6.77 4.18 2.90
CA TYR A 177 -6.25 3.59 4.13
C TYR A 177 -4.99 2.79 3.82
N LEU A 178 -4.15 2.61 4.84
CA LEU A 178 -2.95 1.80 4.78
C LEU A 178 -3.19 0.50 5.51
N VAL A 179 -2.68 -0.60 4.95
CA VAL A 179 -2.46 -1.84 5.68
C VAL A 179 -0.97 -1.98 5.86
N VAL A 180 -0.51 -1.94 7.10
CA VAL A 180 0.88 -2.16 7.44
C VAL A 180 1.01 -3.51 8.11
N VAL A 181 1.71 -4.44 7.45
CA VAL A 181 1.96 -5.77 7.97
C VAL A 181 3.36 -5.77 8.58
N ALA A 182 3.42 -5.87 9.91
CA ALA A 182 4.67 -6.05 10.63
C ALA A 182 4.91 -7.55 10.82
N ARG A 183 6.04 -8.06 10.32
CA ARG A 183 6.50 -9.42 10.60
C ARG A 183 7.40 -9.34 11.82
N ILE A 184 7.01 -10.01 12.90
CA ILE A 184 7.71 -9.98 14.17
C ILE A 184 8.09 -11.40 14.61
N ASP A 185 9.23 -11.52 15.27
CA ASP A 185 9.67 -12.72 15.97
C ASP A 185 9.65 -12.44 17.46
N SER A 186 8.96 -13.27 18.24
CA SER A 186 8.82 -13.07 19.69
C SER A 186 9.44 -14.24 20.44
N PRO A 187 10.06 -14.00 21.61
CA PRO A 187 10.72 -15.07 22.35
C PRO A 187 9.77 -16.23 22.69
N GLY A 188 10.08 -17.42 22.19
CA GLY A 188 9.33 -18.65 22.48
C GLY A 188 8.09 -18.87 21.58
N THR A 189 7.87 -18.06 20.55
CA THR A 189 6.80 -18.27 19.56
C THR A 189 7.38 -18.35 18.15
N GLU A 190 6.62 -18.90 17.21
CA GLU A 190 6.99 -18.77 15.79
C GLU A 190 6.84 -17.33 15.31
N PRO A 191 7.62 -16.88 14.31
CA PRO A 191 7.44 -15.58 13.70
C PRO A 191 6.03 -15.41 13.14
N GLU A 192 5.40 -14.28 13.44
CA GLU A 192 4.04 -13.97 13.02
C GLU A 192 3.96 -12.65 12.23
N SER A 193 2.96 -12.56 11.36
CA SER A 193 2.65 -11.34 10.61
C SER A 193 1.40 -10.70 11.21
N ARG A 194 1.53 -9.48 11.73
CA ARG A 194 0.41 -8.72 12.31
C ARG A 194 0.02 -7.57 11.39
N PRO A 195 -1.20 -7.57 10.80
CA PRO A 195 -1.69 -6.46 10.00
C PRO A 195 -2.27 -5.35 10.89
N PHE A 196 -1.95 -4.10 10.55
CA PHE A 196 -2.47 -2.91 11.20
C PHE A 196 -3.07 -1.98 10.16
N ILE A 197 -4.19 -1.35 10.48
CA ILE A 197 -4.90 -0.50 9.53
C ILE A 197 -4.89 0.94 10.01
N GLN A 198 -4.36 1.82 9.15
CA GLN A 198 -4.38 3.26 9.39
C GLN A 198 -5.27 3.95 8.37
N ILE A 199 -6.34 4.59 8.83
CA ILE A 199 -7.21 5.39 7.96
C ILE A 199 -6.51 6.69 7.63
N VAL A 200 -6.40 6.99 6.33
CA VAL A 200 -5.83 8.22 5.80
C VAL A 200 -6.98 9.17 5.41
N GLY A 201 -7.99 8.69 4.69
CA GLY A 201 -9.11 9.51 4.22
C GLY A 201 -8.90 9.99 2.80
N ARG A 202 -9.07 11.29 2.51
CA ARG A 202 -8.86 11.82 1.15
C ARG A 202 -7.39 12.14 0.92
N LEU A 203 -6.85 11.73 -0.24
CA LEU A 203 -5.60 12.23 -0.81
C LEU A 203 -5.98 13.11 -2.01
N LYS A 204 -5.48 14.34 -2.04
CA LYS A 204 -5.61 15.21 -3.21
C LYS A 204 -4.44 14.94 -4.16
N GLU A 205 -4.66 15.21 -5.43
CA GLU A 205 -3.63 15.26 -6.46
C GLU A 205 -2.42 16.08 -6.01
N ASP A 206 -1.23 15.50 -6.23
CA ASP A 206 0.11 15.99 -5.87
C ASP A 206 0.31 16.38 -4.40
N GLN A 207 -0.66 16.08 -3.53
CA GLN A 207 -0.57 16.44 -2.13
C GLN A 207 0.29 15.44 -1.37
N LYS A 208 1.47 15.89 -0.95
CA LYS A 208 2.28 15.14 0.01
C LYS A 208 1.60 15.07 1.37
N ARG A 209 1.33 13.86 1.84
CA ARG A 209 0.73 13.58 3.14
C ARG A 209 1.65 12.74 4.01
N LYS A 210 1.97 13.24 5.19
CA LYS A 210 2.67 12.47 6.23
C LYS A 210 1.64 11.63 7.00
N VAL A 211 1.95 10.35 7.21
CA VAL A 211 1.12 9.42 7.96
C VAL A 211 2.01 8.74 9.00
N GLU A 212 1.52 8.65 10.23
CA GLU A 212 2.16 7.90 11.30
C GLU A 212 1.27 6.72 11.65
N VAL A 213 1.84 5.53 11.66
CA VAL A 213 1.17 4.29 12.07
C VAL A 213 1.82 3.83 13.35
N VAL A 214 1.00 3.65 14.39
CA VAL A 214 1.45 3.25 15.71
C VAL A 214 0.92 1.86 16.00
N PHE A 215 1.85 0.97 16.36
CA PHE A 215 1.63 -0.40 16.75
C PHE A 215 1.82 -0.44 18.26
N GLU A 216 0.81 -0.82 19.01
CA GLU A 216 0.89 -0.97 20.46
C GLU A 216 0.65 -2.44 20.83
N ASN A 217 1.01 -2.81 22.06
CA ASN A 217 0.80 -4.16 22.59
C ASN A 217 1.50 -5.27 21.77
N LEU A 218 2.69 -4.95 21.24
CA LEU A 218 3.60 -5.96 20.70
C LEU A 218 4.24 -6.75 21.85
N PRO A 219 4.56 -8.04 21.66
CA PRO A 219 5.20 -8.85 22.69
C PRO A 219 6.52 -8.21 23.14
N MET A 220 6.75 -8.14 24.44
CA MET A 220 8.03 -7.64 24.97
C MET A 220 9.18 -8.51 24.43
N GLY A 221 10.27 -7.88 24.01
CA GLY A 221 11.42 -8.58 23.42
C GLY A 221 11.27 -8.91 21.94
N PHE A 222 10.23 -8.41 21.26
CA PHE A 222 10.04 -8.71 19.84
C PHE A 222 11.21 -8.20 18.97
N THR A 223 11.50 -8.98 17.93
CA THR A 223 12.38 -8.59 16.83
C THR A 223 11.54 -8.30 15.60
N LEU A 224 11.62 -7.08 15.09
CA LEU A 224 11.02 -6.72 13.81
C LEU A 224 11.81 -7.37 12.66
N LEU A 225 11.21 -8.35 11.99
CA LEU A 225 11.80 -9.01 10.82
C LEU A 225 11.56 -8.23 9.53
N GLY A 226 10.45 -7.52 9.44
CA GLY A 226 10.12 -6.72 8.25
C GLY A 226 8.84 -5.92 8.41
N ILE A 227 8.69 -4.90 7.57
CA ILE A 227 7.46 -4.12 7.44
C ILE A 227 7.08 -4.09 5.97
N GLU A 228 5.83 -4.43 5.71
CA GLU A 228 5.21 -4.25 4.40
C GLU A 228 4.09 -3.23 4.53
N VAL A 229 4.08 -2.22 3.65
CA VAL A 229 3.04 -1.20 3.63
C VAL A 229 2.26 -1.36 2.33
N ARG A 230 0.94 -1.44 2.41
CA ARG A 230 0.03 -1.50 1.27
C ARG A 230 -0.96 -0.35 1.34
N VAL A 231 -1.25 0.26 0.20
CA VAL A 231 -2.18 1.39 0.11
C VAL A 231 -3.46 0.92 -0.53
N TYR A 232 -4.59 1.32 0.03
CA TYR A 232 -5.90 0.98 -0.50
C TYR A 232 -6.76 2.22 -0.67
N SER A 233 -7.68 2.19 -1.62
CA SER A 233 -8.74 3.15 -1.81
C SER A 233 -10.02 2.40 -2.16
N GLN A 234 -11.08 2.60 -1.36
CA GLN A 234 -12.40 2.00 -1.60
C GLN A 234 -12.39 0.46 -1.76
N GLY A 235 -11.53 -0.23 -1.01
CA GLY A 235 -11.41 -1.70 -1.07
C GLY A 235 -10.41 -2.20 -2.11
N GLU A 236 -9.97 -1.35 -3.03
CA GLU A 236 -8.97 -1.69 -4.03
C GLU A 236 -7.58 -1.31 -3.55
N GLU A 237 -6.60 -2.18 -3.82
CA GLU A 237 -5.21 -1.90 -3.52
C GLU A 237 -4.58 -1.06 -4.62
N ILE A 238 -3.89 0.01 -4.25
CA ILE A 238 -3.17 0.88 -5.16
C ILE A 238 -1.68 0.55 -5.07
N PRO A 239 -1.02 0.18 -6.19
CA PRO A 239 0.40 -0.12 -6.19
C PRO A 239 1.25 1.14 -5.94
N HIS A 240 2.44 0.90 -5.39
CA HIS A 240 3.52 1.87 -5.24
C HIS A 240 4.84 1.23 -5.62
N ALA A 241 5.92 2.00 -5.78
CA ALA A 241 7.22 1.50 -6.24
C ALA A 241 7.84 0.34 -5.41
N GLY A 242 7.35 0.12 -4.18
CA GLY A 242 7.78 -0.97 -3.30
C GLY A 242 6.81 -2.15 -3.23
N SER A 243 5.73 -2.16 -4.03
CA SER A 243 4.78 -3.27 -4.06
C SER A 243 5.45 -4.54 -4.58
N PRO A 244 5.21 -5.70 -3.94
CA PRO A 244 5.83 -6.96 -4.37
C PRO A 244 5.46 -7.34 -5.81
N GLY A 245 6.43 -7.87 -6.56
CA GLY A 245 6.20 -8.37 -7.91
C GLY A 245 5.85 -7.31 -8.96
N LEU A 246 6.01 -6.03 -8.62
CA LEU A 246 5.53 -4.93 -9.44
C LEU A 246 6.25 -4.82 -10.79
N LYS A 247 5.45 -4.91 -11.86
CA LYS A 247 5.86 -4.75 -13.26
C LYS A 247 4.98 -3.69 -13.91
N ARG A 248 5.61 -2.75 -14.61
CA ARG A 248 4.90 -1.78 -15.43
C ARG A 248 4.63 -2.41 -16.79
N LEU A 249 3.39 -2.31 -17.24
CA LEU A 249 2.90 -2.89 -18.48
C LEU A 249 2.36 -1.80 -19.40
N THR A 250 2.50 -2.01 -20.71
CA THR A 250 1.73 -1.26 -21.71
C THR A 250 0.25 -1.65 -21.61
N GLU A 251 -0.63 -0.86 -22.24
CA GLU A 251 -2.06 -1.18 -22.26
C GLU A 251 -2.33 -2.55 -22.92
N GLU A 252 -1.61 -2.86 -24.00
CA GLU A 252 -1.79 -4.14 -24.71
C GLU A 252 -1.30 -5.32 -23.86
N GLU A 253 -0.16 -5.20 -23.19
CA GLU A 253 0.32 -6.25 -22.27
C GLU A 253 -0.66 -6.49 -21.11
N ALA A 254 -1.20 -5.42 -20.54
CA ALA A 254 -2.20 -5.45 -19.48
C ALA A 254 -3.51 -6.10 -19.96
N PHE A 255 -3.91 -5.82 -21.20
CA PHE A 255 -5.06 -6.44 -21.84
C PHE A 255 -4.86 -7.94 -22.05
N GLN A 256 -3.72 -8.34 -22.61
CA GLN A 256 -3.39 -9.75 -22.83
C GLN A 256 -3.30 -10.54 -21.51
N TYR A 257 -2.75 -9.92 -20.45
CA TYR A 257 -2.76 -10.50 -19.12
C TYR A 257 -4.19 -10.74 -18.61
N SER A 258 -5.06 -9.73 -18.73
CA SER A 258 -6.46 -9.83 -18.30
C SER A 258 -7.21 -10.90 -19.07
N LEU A 259 -7.06 -10.93 -20.40
CA LEU A 259 -7.64 -11.94 -21.28
C LEU A 259 -7.18 -13.37 -20.92
N SER A 260 -5.90 -13.55 -20.61
CA SER A 260 -5.34 -14.86 -20.24
C SER A 260 -5.89 -15.36 -18.90
N LYS A 261 -6.03 -14.45 -17.93
CA LYS A 261 -6.68 -14.75 -16.63
C LYS A 261 -8.15 -15.11 -16.82
N TYR A 262 -8.84 -14.38 -17.70
CA TYR A 262 -10.25 -14.60 -18.00
C TYR A 262 -10.50 -15.95 -18.68
N LYS A 263 -9.67 -16.32 -19.67
CA LYS A 263 -9.71 -17.62 -20.37
C LYS A 263 -9.44 -18.82 -19.44
N SER A 264 -8.67 -18.60 -18.37
CA SER A 264 -8.38 -19.62 -17.36
C SER A 264 -9.53 -19.82 -16.36
N GLY A 265 -10.55 -18.97 -16.44
CA GLY A 265 -11.75 -19.00 -15.60
C GLY A 265 -12.82 -19.98 -16.10
N PRO A 266 -14.11 -19.70 -15.81
CA PRO A 266 -15.22 -20.54 -16.22
C PRO A 266 -15.29 -20.71 -17.76
N HIS A 267 -15.81 -21.85 -18.23
CA HIS A 267 -15.99 -22.10 -19.67
C HIS A 267 -16.93 -21.09 -20.36
N HIS A 268 -17.73 -20.35 -19.59
CA HIS A 268 -18.58 -19.28 -20.10
C HIS A 268 -18.44 -18.04 -19.21
N SER A 269 -18.27 -16.87 -19.82
CA SER A 269 -18.18 -15.59 -19.10
C SER A 269 -18.70 -14.43 -19.95
N GLU A 270 -19.32 -13.46 -19.29
CA GLU A 270 -19.82 -12.23 -19.92
C GLU A 270 -18.68 -11.24 -20.19
N PRO A 271 -18.85 -10.18 -20.99
CA PRO A 271 -17.82 -9.16 -21.16
C PRO A 271 -17.54 -8.39 -19.85
N GLU A 272 -16.28 -8.07 -19.59
CA GLU A 272 -15.85 -7.27 -18.44
C GLU A 272 -15.17 -5.99 -18.90
N LEU A 273 -15.50 -4.85 -18.29
CA LEU A 273 -14.89 -3.56 -18.63
C LEU A 273 -13.39 -3.58 -18.29
N PHE A 274 -12.53 -3.36 -19.29
CA PHE A 274 -11.08 -3.30 -19.09
C PHE A 274 -10.59 -1.85 -18.93
N ARG A 275 -11.05 -0.95 -19.81
CA ARG A 275 -10.68 0.48 -19.82
C ARG A 275 -11.92 1.34 -19.75
N ALA A 276 -12.12 2.02 -18.62
CA ALA A 276 -13.16 3.04 -18.47
C ALA A 276 -12.80 4.35 -19.17
N LEU A 277 -13.83 5.14 -19.45
CA LEU A 277 -13.78 6.52 -19.92
C LEU A 277 -13.30 7.46 -18.81
N PRO A 278 -12.39 8.40 -19.10
CA PRO A 278 -12.03 9.45 -18.17
C PRO A 278 -13.26 10.32 -17.82
N SER A 279 -13.58 10.41 -16.53
CA SER A 279 -14.71 11.18 -16.03
C SER A 279 -14.61 12.67 -16.37
N GLU A 280 -13.41 13.22 -16.47
CA GLU A 280 -13.17 14.61 -16.88
C GLU A 280 -13.63 14.90 -18.31
N GLU A 281 -13.34 13.98 -19.23
CA GLU A 281 -13.74 14.14 -20.64
C GLU A 281 -15.26 14.17 -20.76
N ILE A 282 -15.96 13.25 -20.08
CA ILE A 282 -17.42 13.16 -20.10
C ILE A 282 -18.07 14.31 -19.34
N SER A 283 -17.54 14.67 -18.17
CA SER A 283 -18.10 15.74 -17.33
C SER A 283 -17.90 17.14 -17.91
N SER A 284 -17.02 17.31 -18.90
CA SER A 284 -16.85 18.57 -19.62
C SER A 284 -18.09 18.98 -20.43
N PHE A 285 -18.98 18.04 -20.76
CA PHE A 285 -20.19 18.31 -21.55
C PHE A 285 -21.47 17.63 -21.04
N LEU A 286 -21.40 16.79 -20.00
CA LEU A 286 -22.56 16.17 -19.35
C LEU A 286 -22.52 16.37 -17.85
N SER A 287 -23.67 16.70 -17.27
CA SER A 287 -23.85 16.67 -15.82
C SER A 287 -23.92 15.23 -15.30
N LYS A 288 -23.58 15.03 -14.02
CA LYS A 288 -23.70 13.72 -13.36
C LYS A 288 -25.11 13.09 -13.46
N LYS A 289 -26.16 13.92 -13.47
CA LYS A 289 -27.54 13.45 -13.63
C LYS A 289 -27.84 12.96 -15.04
N GLU A 290 -27.20 13.54 -16.05
CA GLU A 290 -27.36 13.10 -17.44
C GLU A 290 -26.58 11.80 -17.68
N ILE A 291 -25.36 11.70 -17.17
CA ILE A 291 -24.55 10.46 -17.22
C ILE A 291 -25.33 9.25 -16.68
N GLN A 292 -26.05 9.43 -15.57
CA GLN A 292 -26.87 8.37 -14.96
C GLN A 292 -28.13 7.98 -15.76
N LYS A 293 -28.59 8.83 -16.68
CA LYS A 293 -29.80 8.58 -17.49
C LYS A 293 -29.48 7.98 -18.84
N ILE A 294 -28.24 8.15 -19.32
CA ILE A 294 -27.83 7.64 -20.61
C ILE A 294 -27.56 6.14 -20.50
N LYS A 295 -28.23 5.39 -21.36
CA LYS A 295 -28.13 3.96 -21.59
C LYS A 295 -27.49 3.74 -22.96
N ALA A 296 -26.50 2.87 -23.00
CA ALA A 296 -25.80 2.46 -24.19
C ALA A 296 -25.98 0.95 -24.39
N ASP A 297 -26.35 0.55 -25.60
CA ASP A 297 -26.27 -0.84 -26.04
C ASP A 297 -25.05 -0.97 -26.95
N LEU A 298 -24.13 -1.86 -26.56
CA LEU A 298 -22.82 -2.02 -27.18
C LEU A 298 -22.68 -3.43 -27.72
N VAL A 299 -21.92 -3.55 -28.81
CA VAL A 299 -21.37 -4.82 -29.27
C VAL A 299 -19.91 -4.86 -28.85
N VAL A 300 -19.54 -5.84 -28.02
CA VAL A 300 -18.16 -6.13 -27.65
C VAL A 300 -17.65 -7.21 -28.59
N HIS A 301 -16.62 -6.89 -29.36
CA HIS A 301 -16.01 -7.81 -30.32
C HIS A 301 -14.98 -8.74 -29.64
N PRO A 302 -14.60 -9.87 -30.28
CA PRO A 302 -13.65 -10.83 -29.72
C PRO A 302 -12.24 -10.29 -29.40
N ASP A 303 -11.86 -9.15 -29.98
CA ASP A 303 -10.58 -8.46 -29.71
C ASP A 303 -10.68 -7.45 -28.54
N GLY A 304 -11.87 -7.29 -27.97
CA GLY A 304 -12.18 -6.36 -26.88
C GLY A 304 -12.54 -4.95 -27.33
N SER A 305 -12.55 -4.67 -28.64
CA SER A 305 -13.06 -3.41 -29.18
C SER A 305 -14.58 -3.33 -29.05
N THR A 306 -15.13 -2.12 -29.14
CA THR A 306 -16.56 -1.89 -29.00
C THR A 306 -17.13 -1.09 -30.15
N THR A 307 -18.38 -1.39 -30.49
CA THR A 307 -19.21 -0.57 -31.38
C THR A 307 -20.52 -0.23 -30.70
N VAL A 308 -21.02 0.99 -30.92
CA VAL A 308 -22.27 1.46 -30.32
C VAL A 308 -23.45 1.07 -31.22
N ASP A 309 -24.31 0.16 -30.76
CA ASP A 309 -25.55 -0.22 -31.45
C ASP A 309 -26.65 0.82 -31.19
N TYR A 310 -26.78 1.25 -29.93
CA TYR A 310 -27.79 2.23 -29.52
C TYR A 310 -27.33 3.14 -28.39
N LEU A 311 -27.79 4.39 -28.42
CA LEU A 311 -27.57 5.39 -27.38
C LEU A 311 -28.83 6.26 -27.24
N ASN A 312 -29.39 6.35 -26.04
CA ASN A 312 -30.64 7.09 -25.76
C ASN A 312 -30.42 8.60 -25.47
N THR A 313 -29.74 9.30 -26.39
CA THR A 313 -29.45 10.74 -26.24
C THR A 313 -29.62 11.50 -27.57
N GLU A 314 -29.62 12.83 -27.51
CA GLU A 314 -29.84 13.74 -28.65
C GLU A 314 -28.58 14.00 -29.48
N ASP A 315 -28.77 14.50 -30.71
CA ASP A 315 -27.80 14.33 -31.80
C ASP A 315 -26.56 15.25 -31.89
N PRO A 316 -26.31 16.30 -31.08
CA PRO A 316 -24.93 16.75 -30.96
C PRO A 316 -24.16 15.92 -29.92
N ILE A 317 -24.81 15.52 -28.83
CA ILE A 317 -24.20 14.76 -27.73
C ILE A 317 -23.90 13.33 -28.19
N LYS A 318 -24.82 12.71 -28.94
CA LYS A 318 -24.72 11.34 -29.41
C LYS A 318 -23.43 11.09 -30.21
N ARG A 319 -23.14 11.93 -31.20
CA ARG A 319 -21.94 11.75 -32.05
C ARG A 319 -20.65 11.83 -31.25
N ARG A 320 -20.56 12.77 -30.30
CA ARG A 320 -19.39 12.92 -29.44
C ARG A 320 -19.23 11.72 -28.51
N LEU A 321 -20.33 11.23 -27.95
CA LEU A 321 -20.30 10.06 -27.07
C LEU A 321 -19.96 8.77 -27.82
N VAL A 322 -20.43 8.58 -29.05
CA VAL A 322 -20.11 7.36 -29.83
C VAL A 322 -18.60 7.20 -29.96
N GLY A 323 -17.88 8.23 -30.41
CA GLY A 323 -16.42 8.14 -30.54
C GLY A 323 -15.72 7.82 -29.23
N LEU A 324 -16.13 8.45 -28.12
CA LEU A 324 -15.56 8.15 -26.81
C LEU A 324 -15.88 6.72 -26.37
N ILE A 325 -17.13 6.28 -26.49
CA ILE A 325 -17.55 4.95 -26.07
C ILE A 325 -16.86 3.87 -26.91
N GLU A 326 -16.61 4.10 -28.21
CA GLU A 326 -15.87 3.15 -29.06
C GLU A 326 -14.38 3.06 -28.67
N ASP A 327 -13.84 4.07 -27.97
CA ASP A 327 -12.52 3.98 -27.32
C ASP A 327 -12.56 3.16 -26.01
N VAL A 328 -13.72 2.71 -25.54
CA VAL A 328 -13.79 1.80 -24.39
C VAL A 328 -13.32 0.42 -24.82
N ARG A 329 -12.53 -0.23 -23.95
CA ARG A 329 -12.05 -1.59 -24.18
C ARG A 329 -12.60 -2.53 -23.13
N PHE A 330 -13.01 -3.72 -23.56
CA PHE A 330 -13.55 -4.79 -22.72
C PHE A 330 -12.70 -6.04 -22.84
N VAL A 331 -12.58 -6.81 -21.77
CA VAL A 331 -12.31 -8.24 -21.90
C VAL A 331 -13.56 -8.87 -22.52
N PRO A 332 -13.45 -9.54 -23.68
CA PRO A 332 -14.60 -10.07 -24.41
C PRO A 332 -15.30 -11.20 -23.64
N ALA A 333 -16.52 -11.52 -24.05
CA ALA A 333 -17.17 -12.75 -23.60
C ALA A 333 -16.34 -13.97 -24.00
N ILE A 334 -16.36 -15.01 -23.18
CA ILE A 334 -15.70 -16.28 -23.50
C ILE A 334 -16.76 -17.37 -23.57
N GLU A 335 -16.70 -18.17 -24.63
CA GLU A 335 -17.44 -19.42 -24.76
C GLU A 335 -16.47 -20.55 -25.08
N ASN A 336 -16.43 -21.56 -24.22
CA ASN A 336 -15.54 -22.72 -24.33
C ASN A 336 -14.05 -22.34 -24.47
N GLY A 337 -13.62 -21.29 -23.75
CA GLY A 337 -12.24 -20.78 -23.80
C GLY A 337 -11.91 -19.91 -25.01
N VAL A 338 -12.89 -19.66 -25.90
CA VAL A 338 -12.72 -18.83 -27.10
C VAL A 338 -13.44 -17.49 -26.90
N PRO A 339 -12.77 -16.35 -27.20
CA PRO A 339 -13.44 -15.06 -27.25
C PRO A 339 -14.56 -15.00 -28.28
N THR A 340 -15.74 -14.54 -27.87
CA THR A 340 -16.91 -14.40 -28.72
C THR A 340 -17.47 -12.99 -28.67
N GLU A 341 -18.20 -12.62 -29.72
CA GLU A 341 -18.94 -11.36 -29.75
C GLU A 341 -20.11 -11.41 -28.76
N ALA A 342 -20.34 -10.33 -28.04
CA ALA A 342 -21.45 -10.22 -27.10
C ALA A 342 -22.10 -8.84 -27.17
N ARG A 343 -23.41 -8.82 -26.95
CA ARG A 343 -24.18 -7.57 -26.85
C ARG A 343 -24.47 -7.28 -25.39
N ILE A 344 -24.11 -6.08 -24.95
CA ILE A 344 -24.30 -5.64 -23.56
C ILE A 344 -25.08 -4.34 -23.52
N SER A 345 -25.80 -4.15 -22.42
CA SER A 345 -26.70 -3.02 -22.23
C SER A 345 -26.44 -2.42 -20.86
N LEU A 346 -25.95 -1.18 -20.82
CA LEU A 346 -25.41 -0.59 -19.60
C LEU A 346 -25.66 0.90 -19.51
N GLN A 347 -25.58 1.45 -18.30
CA GLN A 347 -25.64 2.89 -18.08
C GLN A 347 -24.27 3.50 -18.37
N LEU A 348 -24.23 4.72 -18.92
CA LEU A 348 -22.98 5.43 -19.19
C LEU A 348 -22.15 5.61 -17.91
N SER A 349 -22.79 5.74 -16.74
CA SER A 349 -22.11 5.76 -15.44
C SER A 349 -21.29 4.51 -15.13
N ASN A 350 -21.55 3.38 -15.79
CA ASN A 350 -20.79 2.15 -15.61
C ASN A 350 -19.56 2.09 -16.52
N LEU A 351 -19.44 3.00 -17.49
CA LEU A 351 -18.28 3.13 -18.38
C LEU A 351 -17.30 4.19 -17.91
N VAL A 352 -17.62 4.96 -16.88
CA VAL A 352 -16.85 6.11 -16.43
C VAL A 352 -16.15 5.78 -15.11
N ASP A 353 -14.92 6.26 -14.93
CA ASP A 353 -14.07 6.01 -13.76
C ASP A 353 -14.47 6.72 -12.45
#